data_AF-A0A921YUR2-F1
#
_entry.id   AF-A0A921YUR2-F1
#
_cell.length_a   1.000
_cell.length_b   1.000
_cell.length_c   1.000
_cell.angle_alpha   90.00
_cell.angle_beta   90.00
_cell.angle_gamma   90.00
#
_symmetry.space_group_name_H-M   'P 1'
#
loop_
_entity.id
_entity.type
_entity.pdbx_description
1 polymer ?
#
loop_
_entity_poly.entity_id
_entity_poly.type
_entity_poly.pdbx_seq_one_letter_code
_entity_poly.pdbx_strand_id
1 'polypeptide(L)'
;MPAQPSIMPLFDLKVYVRVVAAFFAISSATALVMSLLRLVNPELYYLEPLDGSKVVIHFIFSGLMVLASCIGFLNSCVVMNRSSSNNTGRYITSWLLLDSLFEITRVIYVFVGEVVLKGDGPLQIYELVISAVQYC
;
A
#
# COMPACT_ATOMS: atom_id res chain seq x y z
N MET A 1 12.55 33.52 24.94
CA MET A 1 12.08 32.26 25.55
C MET A 1 12.43 31.14 24.59
N PRO A 2 13.26 30.16 24.97
CA PRO A 2 13.48 29.00 24.11
C PRO A 2 12.17 28.19 24.10
N ALA A 3 11.70 27.83 22.90
CA ALA A 3 10.52 26.99 22.75
C ALA A 3 10.77 25.65 23.47
N GLN A 4 9.94 25.37 24.47
CA GLN A 4 9.97 24.12 25.20
C GLN A 4 9.63 23.01 24.18
N PRO A 5 10.49 21.99 23.96
CA PRO A 5 10.15 20.89 23.06
C PRO A 5 8.86 20.27 23.59
N SER A 6 7.82 20.23 22.76
CA SER A 6 6.57 19.55 23.11
C SER A 6 6.87 18.07 23.29
N ILE A 7 7.17 17.66 24.52
CA ILE A 7 7.36 16.25 24.86
C ILE A 7 5.99 15.61 24.74
N MET A 8 5.70 15.04 23.57
CA MET A 8 4.49 14.26 23.35
C MET A 8 4.56 13.08 24.33
N PRO A 9 3.54 12.90 25.20
CA PRO A 9 3.57 11.83 26.18
C PRO A 9 3.66 10.48 25.45
N LEU A 10 4.51 9.59 25.96
CA LEU A 10 4.89 8.33 25.30
C LEU A 10 3.68 7.42 24.99
N PHE A 11 2.60 7.57 25.76
CA PHE A 11 1.31 6.91 25.51
C PHE A 11 0.64 7.38 24.20
N ASP A 12 0.58 8.69 23.96
CA ASP A 12 -0.01 9.26 22.74
C ASP A 12 0.80 8.85 21.50
N LEU A 13 2.12 8.77 21.62
CA LEU A 13 2.98 8.29 20.54
C LEU A 13 2.73 6.81 20.19
N LYS A 14 2.51 5.94 21.18
CA LYS A 14 2.17 4.53 20.95
C LYS A 14 0.85 4.39 20.21
N VAL A 15 -0.17 5.13 20.65
CA VAL A 15 -1.51 5.09 20.04
C VAL A 15 -1.43 5.62 18.61
N TYR A 16 -0.76 6.75 18.39
CA TYR A 16 -0.56 7.32 17.06
C TYR A 16 0.08 6.33 16.09
N VAL A 17 1.21 5.72 16.47
CA VAL A 17 1.93 4.76 15.62
C VAL A 17 1.07 3.54 15.28
N ARG A 18 0.27 3.05 16.23
CA ARG A 18 -0.65 1.92 15.99
C ARG A 18 -1.75 2.27 15.01
N VAL A 19 -2.36 3.43 15.17
CA VAL A 19 -3.44 3.90 14.30
C VAL A 19 -2.89 4.05 12.88
N VAL A 20 -1.75 4.73 12.72
CA VAL A 20 -1.11 4.90 11.42
C VAL A 20 -0.73 3.57 10.78
N ALA A 21 -0.11 2.66 11.54
CA ALA A 21 0.23 1.32 11.03
C ALA A 21 -1.01 0.48 10.70
N ALA A 22 -2.14 0.66 11.40
CA ALA A 22 -3.40 0.02 11.06
C ALA A 22 -3.93 0.51 9.69
N PHE A 23 -3.86 1.82 9.43
CA PHE A 23 -4.24 2.39 8.14
C PHE A 23 -3.38 1.81 7.01
N PHE A 24 -2.05 1.75 7.19
CA PHE A 24 -1.16 1.12 6.21
C PHE A 24 -1.41 -0.37 6.02
N ALA A 25 -1.72 -1.12 7.09
CA ALA A 25 -2.08 -2.52 6.99
C ALA A 25 -3.35 -2.73 6.15
N ILE A 26 -4.40 -1.92 6.40
CA ILE A 26 -5.66 -2.00 5.64
C ILE A 26 -5.42 -1.63 4.18
N SER A 27 -4.66 -0.58 3.92
CA SER A 27 -4.30 -0.16 2.56
C SER A 27 -3.54 -1.25 1.81
N SER A 28 -2.50 -1.83 2.43
CA SER A 28 -1.71 -2.93 1.88
C SER A 28 -2.54 -4.20 1.66
N ALA A 29 -3.44 -4.55 2.58
CA ALA A 29 -4.34 -5.68 2.41
C ALA A 29 -5.31 -5.49 1.23
N THR A 30 -5.85 -4.28 1.08
CA THR A 30 -6.73 -3.92 -0.04
C THR A 30 -5.96 -4.04 -1.37
N ALA A 31 -4.74 -3.51 -1.42
CA ALA A 31 -3.87 -3.60 -2.59
C ALA A 31 -3.50 -5.05 -2.94
N LEU A 32 -3.27 -5.89 -1.93
CA LEU A 32 -3.00 -7.31 -2.11
C LEU A 32 -4.19 -8.02 -2.77
N VAL A 33 -5.41 -7.79 -2.27
CA VAL A 33 -6.62 -8.40 -2.84
C VAL A 33 -6.84 -7.95 -4.28
N MET A 34 -6.72 -6.65 -4.55
CA MET A 34 -6.91 -6.11 -5.90
C MET A 34 -5.85 -6.62 -6.88
N SER A 35 -4.57 -6.66 -6.49
CA SER A 35 -3.49 -7.18 -7.32
C SER A 35 -3.60 -8.69 -7.57
N LEU A 36 -4.03 -9.48 -6.58
CA LEU A 36 -4.33 -10.91 -6.77
C LEU A 36 -5.51 -11.11 -7.73
N LEU A 37 -6.59 -10.35 -7.56
CA LEU A 37 -7.74 -10.40 -8.47
C LEU A 37 -7.34 -10.04 -9.89
N ARG A 38 -6.49 -9.02 -10.08
CA ARG A 38 -5.99 -8.62 -11.38
C ARG A 38 -5.11 -9.71 -12.00
N LEU A 39 -4.24 -10.34 -11.21
CA LEU A 39 -3.35 -11.41 -11.64
C LEU A 39 -4.11 -12.69 -12.07
N VAL A 40 -5.17 -13.05 -11.34
CA VAL A 40 -5.93 -14.30 -11.58
C VAL A 40 -7.04 -14.09 -12.61
N ASN A 41 -7.68 -12.92 -12.64
CA ASN A 41 -8.79 -12.62 -13.53
C ASN A 41 -8.60 -11.25 -14.21
N PRO A 42 -7.75 -11.18 -15.25
CA PRO A 42 -7.46 -9.94 -15.95
C PRO A 42 -8.66 -9.36 -16.69
N GLU A 43 -9.64 -10.17 -17.09
CA GLU A 43 -10.83 -9.74 -17.84
C GLU A 43 -11.71 -8.75 -17.05
N LEU A 44 -11.60 -8.75 -15.72
CA LEU A 44 -12.29 -7.79 -14.86
C LEU A 44 -11.68 -6.38 -14.91
N TYR A 45 -10.42 -6.27 -15.33
CA TYR A 45 -9.63 -5.04 -15.36
C TYR A 45 -9.40 -4.53 -16.78
N TYR A 46 -9.37 -5.43 -17.77
CA TYR A 46 -9.14 -5.10 -19.17
C TYR A 46 -10.30 -5.60 -20.03
N LEU A 47 -10.95 -4.68 -20.74
CA LEU A 47 -12.00 -5.01 -21.71
C LEU A 47 -11.41 -5.51 -23.04
N GLU A 48 -10.24 -4.97 -23.42
CA GLU A 48 -9.46 -5.48 -24.55
C GLU A 48 -8.54 -6.63 -24.10
N PRO A 49 -8.42 -7.70 -24.89
CA PRO A 49 -7.47 -8.76 -24.58
C PRO A 49 -6.04 -8.22 -24.55
N LEU A 50 -5.29 -8.60 -23.52
CA LEU A 50 -3.87 -8.30 -23.41
C LEU A 50 -3.12 -9.14 -24.45
N ASP A 51 -2.39 -8.49 -25.35
CA ASP A 51 -1.58 -9.15 -26.38
C ASP A 51 -0.10 -8.76 -26.31
N GLY A 52 0.76 -9.72 -26.64
CA GLY A 52 2.21 -9.54 -26.76
C GLY A 52 2.87 -8.99 -25.50
N SER A 53 3.54 -7.83 -25.61
CA SER A 53 4.28 -7.21 -24.50
C SER A 53 3.40 -6.80 -23.33
N LYS A 54 2.10 -6.51 -23.56
CA LYS A 54 1.16 -6.11 -22.50
C LYS A 54 0.92 -7.23 -21.49
N VAL A 55 0.89 -8.48 -21.95
CA VAL A 55 0.74 -9.67 -21.09
C VAL A 55 1.93 -9.78 -20.13
N VAL A 56 3.14 -9.61 -20.66
CA VAL A 56 4.37 -9.68 -19.87
C VAL A 56 4.41 -8.57 -18.83
N ILE A 57 4.09 -7.33 -19.24
CA ILE A 57 4.02 -6.18 -18.33
C ILE A 57 2.99 -6.44 -17.24
N HIS A 58 1.81 -6.93 -17.59
CA HIS A 58 0.75 -7.27 -16.64
C HIS A 58 1.21 -8.26 -15.57
N PHE A 59 1.81 -9.39 -15.96
CA PHE A 59 2.24 -10.41 -15.00
C PHE A 59 3.39 -9.92 -14.12
N ILE A 60 4.35 -9.19 -14.68
CA ILE A 60 5.48 -8.64 -13.91
C ILE A 60 4.97 -7.62 -12.90
N PHE A 61 4.18 -6.62 -13.33
CA PHE A 61 3.72 -5.57 -12.43
C PHE A 61 2.73 -6.07 -11.40
N SER A 62 1.78 -6.95 -11.78
CA SER A 62 0.82 -7.54 -10.83
C SER A 62 1.54 -8.45 -9.83
N GLY A 63 2.50 -9.27 -10.27
CA GLY A 63 3.30 -10.11 -9.38
C GLY A 63 4.18 -9.30 -8.41
N LEU A 64 4.85 -8.25 -8.89
CA LEU A 64 5.61 -7.34 -8.05
C LEU A 64 4.72 -6.63 -7.03
N MET A 65 3.52 -6.22 -7.43
CA MET A 65 2.58 -5.55 -6.53
C MET A 65 2.06 -6.50 -5.44
N VAL A 66 1.78 -7.76 -5.76
CA VAL A 66 1.42 -8.79 -4.77
C VAL A 66 2.53 -8.93 -3.73
N LEU A 67 3.78 -9.05 -4.17
CA LEU A 67 4.93 -9.15 -3.26
C LEU A 67 5.09 -7.88 -2.41
N ALA A 68 5.03 -6.70 -3.02
CA ALA A 68 5.13 -5.42 -2.32
C ALA A 68 4.04 -5.25 -1.27
N SER A 69 2.79 -5.61 -1.61
CA SER A 69 1.63 -5.54 -0.70
C SER A 69 1.77 -6.51 0.48
N CYS A 70 2.26 -7.73 0.23
CA CYS A 70 2.56 -8.70 1.29
C CYS A 70 3.63 -8.17 2.25
N ILE A 71 4.72 -7.61 1.73
CA ILE A 71 5.80 -7.06 2.56
C ILE A 71 5.28 -5.86 3.36
N GLY A 72 4.55 -4.93 2.73
CA GLY A 72 3.94 -3.77 3.40
C GLY A 72 2.96 -4.17 4.51
N PHE A 73 2.12 -5.18 4.26
CA PHE A 73 1.20 -5.71 5.26
C PHE A 73 1.94 -6.29 6.48
N LEU A 74 2.94 -7.15 6.24
CA LEU A 74 3.75 -7.72 7.31
C LEU A 74 4.51 -6.64 8.07
N ASN A 75 5.04 -5.63 7.36
CA ASN A 75 5.72 -4.49 7.93
C ASN A 75 4.82 -3.75 8.93
N SER A 76 3.62 -3.38 8.49
CA SER A 76 2.61 -2.72 9.32
C SER A 76 2.22 -3.57 10.54
N CYS A 77 2.03 -4.89 10.39
CA CYS A 77 1.76 -5.78 11.52
C CYS A 77 2.93 -5.81 12.54
N VAL A 78 4.17 -5.84 12.06
CA VAL A 78 5.37 -5.80 12.92
C VAL A 78 5.45 -4.47 13.68
N VAL A 79 5.15 -3.35 13.03
CA VAL A 79 5.12 -2.01 13.65
C VAL A 79 4.06 -1.96 14.75
N MET A 80 2.85 -2.45 14.49
CA MET A 80 1.77 -2.53 15.48
C MET A 80 2.19 -3.37 16.69
N ASN A 81 2.83 -4.53 16.48
CA ASN A 81 3.27 -5.38 17.58
C ASN A 81 4.43 -4.74 18.37
N ARG A 82 5.43 -4.14 17.69
CA ARG A 82 6.57 -3.49 18.35
C ARG A 82 6.19 -2.24 19.13
N SER A 83 5.18 -1.49 18.69
CA SER A 83 4.64 -0.36 19.45
C SER A 83 4.08 -0.77 20.83
N SER A 84 3.72 -2.04 21.00
CA SER A 84 3.27 -2.65 22.26
C SER A 84 4.40 -2.94 23.26
N SER A 85 5.60 -3.16 22.75
CA SER A 85 6.78 -3.52 23.55
C SER A 85 7.47 -2.29 24.15
N ASN A 86 8.30 -2.49 25.18
CA ASN A 86 9.12 -1.47 25.83
C ASN A 86 10.13 -0.76 24.89
N ASN A 87 10.23 -1.18 23.62
CA ASN A 87 11.07 -0.56 22.58
C ASN A 87 10.31 0.44 21.68
N THR A 88 9.25 1.07 22.20
CA THR A 88 8.52 2.11 21.47
C THR A 88 9.46 3.29 21.17
N GLY A 89 9.83 3.48 19.90
CA GLY A 89 10.58 4.65 19.42
C GLY A 89 11.76 4.32 18.53
N ARG A 90 12.40 3.15 18.69
CA ARG A 90 13.62 2.84 17.95
C ARG A 90 13.30 2.46 16.50
N TYR A 91 13.79 3.28 15.56
CA TYR A 91 13.59 3.13 14.11
C TYR A 91 12.14 3.26 13.60
N ILE A 92 11.17 3.70 14.42
CA ILE A 92 9.76 3.83 14.00
C ILE A 92 9.62 4.66 12.73
N THR A 93 10.36 5.77 12.62
CA THR A 93 10.38 6.61 11.42
C THR A 93 10.81 5.83 10.18
N SER A 94 11.84 4.98 10.28
CA SER A 94 12.28 4.13 9.16
C SER A 94 11.22 3.13 8.74
N TRP A 95 10.51 2.53 9.71
CA TRP A 95 9.43 1.58 9.42
C TRP A 95 8.24 2.26 8.74
N LEU A 96 7.84 3.46 9.21
CA LEU A 96 6.77 4.26 8.61
C LEU A 96 7.14 4.80 7.22
N LEU A 97 8.41 5.16 7.01
CA LEU A 97 8.91 5.54 5.68
C LEU A 97 8.86 4.37 4.71
N LEU A 98 9.11 3.16 5.18
CA LEU A 98 9.01 1.95 4.37
C LEU A 98 7.55 1.63 3.99
N ASP A 99 6.60 1.78 4.92
CA ASP A 99 5.17 1.71 4.60
C ASP A 99 4.80 2.77 3.54
N SER A 100 5.26 4.01 3.73
CA SER A 100 5.02 5.11 2.78
C SER A 100 5.59 4.82 1.38
N LEU A 101 6.73 4.13 1.29
CA LEU A 101 7.33 3.74 0.02
C LEU A 101 6.52 2.67 -0.72
N PHE A 102 5.94 1.72 0.00
CA PHE A 102 5.04 0.72 -0.59
C PHE A 102 3.74 1.37 -1.09
N GLU A 103 3.23 2.35 -0.36
CA GLU A 103 2.10 3.14 -0.80
C GLU A 103 2.40 3.92 -2.10
N ILE A 104 3.55 4.60 -2.19
CA ILE A 104 3.94 5.26 -3.45
C ILE A 104 4.06 4.25 -4.60
N THR A 105 4.60 3.06 -4.33
CA THR A 105 4.72 1.98 -5.31
C THR A 105 3.34 1.57 -5.84
N ARG A 106 2.31 1.57 -4.98
CA ARG A 106 0.92 1.29 -5.39
C ARG A 106 0.39 2.32 -6.38
N VAL A 107 0.66 3.61 -6.16
CA VAL A 107 0.24 4.66 -7.09
C VAL A 107 0.85 4.42 -8.47
N ILE A 108 2.14 4.06 -8.53
CA ILE A 108 2.82 3.72 -9.78
C ILE A 108 2.18 2.49 -10.43
N TYR A 109 1.84 1.47 -9.64
CA TYR A 109 1.18 0.26 -10.14
C TYR A 109 -0.20 0.56 -10.76
N VAL A 110 -1.03 1.37 -10.10
CA VAL A 110 -2.35 1.78 -10.63
C VAL A 110 -2.17 2.59 -11.92
N PHE A 111 -1.20 3.51 -11.95
CA PHE A 111 -0.87 4.30 -13.13
C PHE A 111 -0.44 3.43 -14.32
N VAL A 112 0.40 2.42 -14.09
CA VAL A 112 0.79 1.46 -15.14
C VAL A 112 -0.42 0.65 -15.62
N GLY A 113 -1.29 0.22 -14.69
CA GLY A 113 -2.54 -0.47 -15.01
C GLY A 113 -3.47 0.35 -15.91
N GLU A 114 -3.64 1.63 -15.60
CA GLU A 114 -4.54 2.52 -16.34
C GLU A 114 -3.90 3.03 -17.64
N VAL A 115 -2.70 3.62 -17.58
CA VAL A 115 -2.12 4.34 -18.72
C VAL A 115 -1.40 3.42 -19.70
N VAL A 116 -0.63 2.45 -19.19
CA VAL A 116 0.20 1.57 -20.03
C VAL A 116 -0.61 0.39 -20.54
N LEU A 117 -1.41 -0.21 -19.66
CA LEU A 117 -2.20 -1.40 -19.99
C LEU A 117 -3.63 -1.06 -20.46
N LYS A 118 -4.04 0.21 -20.40
CA LYS A 118 -5.39 0.67 -20.79
C LYS A 118 -6.48 -0.10 -20.07
N GLY A 119 -6.40 -0.11 -18.74
CA GLY A 119 -7.45 -0.69 -17.90
C GLY A 119 -8.75 0.10 -18.06
N ASP A 120 -9.77 -0.53 -18.64
CA ASP A 120 -11.13 0.04 -18.82
C ASP A 120 -12.21 -0.83 -18.16
N GLY A 121 -11.81 -1.88 -17.42
CA GLY A 121 -12.74 -2.80 -16.77
C GLY A 121 -13.44 -2.20 -15.54
N PRO A 122 -14.57 -2.78 -15.09
CA PRO A 122 -15.31 -2.28 -13.95
C PRO A 122 -14.49 -2.29 -12.64
N LEU A 123 -13.64 -3.31 -12.45
CA LEU A 123 -12.78 -3.41 -11.27
C LEU A 123 -11.62 -2.42 -11.29
N GLN A 124 -11.20 -1.94 -12.47
CA GLN A 124 -10.24 -0.85 -12.60
C GLN A 124 -10.77 0.43 -11.96
N ILE A 125 -12.03 0.77 -12.24
CA ILE A 125 -12.67 1.99 -11.72
C ILE A 125 -12.75 1.93 -10.20
N TYR A 126 -13.16 0.78 -9.65
CA TYR A 126 -13.16 0.59 -8.19
C TYR A 126 -11.77 0.73 -7.59
N GLU A 127 -10.74 0.17 -8.22
CA GLU A 127 -9.36 0.32 -7.75
C GLU A 127 -8.88 1.77 -7.75
N LEU A 128 -9.25 2.53 -8.78
CA LEU A 128 -8.94 3.95 -8.88
C LEU A 128 -9.64 4.76 -7.79
N VAL A 129 -10.93 4.52 -7.55
CA VAL A 129 -11.69 5.22 -6.50
C VAL A 129 -11.12 4.90 -5.13
N ILE A 130 -10.84 3.62 -4.83
CA ILE A 130 -10.25 3.21 -3.55
C ILE A 130 -8.88 3.86 -3.37
N SER A 131 -8.04 3.86 -4.40
CA SER A 131 -6.73 4.49 -4.36
C SER A 131 -6.85 6.00 -4.15
N ALA A 132 -7.76 6.67 -4.85
CA ALA A 132 -8.00 8.10 -4.68
C ALA A 132 -8.47 8.44 -3.26
N VAL A 133 -9.36 7.64 -2.67
CA VAL A 133 -9.85 7.85 -1.29
C VAL A 133 -8.73 7.63 -0.26
N GLN A 134 -7.81 6.70 -0.52
CA GLN A 134 -6.71 6.42 0.41
C GLN A 134 -5.54 7.40 0.30
N TYR A 135 -5.48 8.20 -0.77
CA TYR A 135 -4.41 9.17 -1.04
C TYR A 135 -4.84 10.64 -1.08
N CYS A 136 -6.15 10.94 -0.94
CA CYS A 136 -6.68 12.29 -0.71
C CYS A 136 -6.80 12.57 0.80
#